data_AF-A0A7R7VFR0-F1
#
_entry.id   AF-A0A7R7VFR0-F1
#
_cell.length_a   1.000
_cell.length_b   1.000
_cell.length_c   1.000
_cell.angle_alpha   90.00
_cell.angle_beta   90.00
_cell.angle_gamma   90.00
#
_symmetry.space_group_name_H-M   'P 1'
#
loop_
_entity.id
_entity.type
_entity.pdbx_description
1 polymer ?
#
loop_
_entity_poly.entity_id
_entity_poly.type
_entity_poly.pdbx_seq_one_letter_code
_entity_poly.pdbx_strand_id
1 'polypeptide(L)'
;MNIHTKPTYQDLTASLHIACMLGDESRVKHLLSIGAHRNAENDSGTSALGLADFLHRVEIVKILLHDINIKEAGGYELLKAIRMDRATVVRALLEMGVKEELVEDDGFFRSALVLACCVSDTRVLGALVKYGPGVEVSAIKDVLIQCAVAAENLEVVDGIHDLVRNERGTQTESSIGSTCDHFSNPSVSESEMEPCYYKDMQEWHPALAVRMSNILVQSMN
;
A
#
# COMPACT_ATOMS: atom_id res chain seq x y z
N MET A 1 -6.11 48.72 -11.15
CA MET A 1 -4.88 48.11 -11.69
C MET A 1 -4.10 47.49 -10.54
N ASN A 2 -4.22 46.18 -10.34
CA ASN A 2 -3.11 45.24 -10.14
C ASN A 2 -3.72 43.81 -10.11
N ILE A 3 -3.88 43.19 -11.28
CA ILE A 3 -4.57 41.89 -11.44
C ILE A 3 -3.61 40.71 -11.66
N HIS A 4 -2.33 40.88 -11.34
CA HIS A 4 -1.30 39.85 -11.49
C HIS A 4 -0.40 39.71 -10.25
N THR A 5 -0.98 39.71 -9.05
CA THR A 5 -0.26 39.15 -7.90
C THR A 5 -0.23 37.64 -8.06
N LYS A 6 0.94 37.07 -8.37
CA LYS A 6 1.14 35.62 -8.35
C LYS A 6 0.61 35.10 -6.99
N PRO A 7 -0.21 34.03 -6.97
CA PRO A 7 -0.75 33.51 -5.72
C PRO A 7 0.41 33.23 -4.78
N THR A 8 0.29 33.65 -3.52
CA THR A 8 1.32 33.35 -2.54
C THR A 8 1.32 31.84 -2.27
N TYR A 9 2.44 31.30 -1.78
CA TYR A 9 2.54 29.88 -1.44
C TYR A 9 1.43 29.43 -0.46
N GLN A 10 1.04 30.31 0.46
CA GLN A 10 -0.06 30.06 1.41
C GLN A 10 -1.43 30.02 0.72
N ASP A 11 -1.67 30.88 -0.28
CA ASP A 11 -2.92 30.86 -1.07
C ASP A 11 -3.08 29.57 -1.88
N LEU A 12 -1.98 29.06 -2.45
CA LEU A 12 -1.97 27.80 -3.19
C LEU A 12 -2.27 26.61 -2.26
N THR A 13 -1.65 26.59 -1.07
CA THR A 13 -1.89 25.56 -0.06
C THR A 13 -3.35 25.53 0.37
N ALA A 14 -3.93 26.66 0.79
CA ALA A 14 -5.33 26.72 1.21
C ALA A 14 -6.28 26.32 0.06
N SER A 15 -6.00 26.79 -1.16
CA SER A 15 -6.79 26.45 -2.35
C SER A 15 -6.75 24.96 -2.68
N LEU A 16 -5.58 24.33 -2.52
CA LEU A 16 -5.39 22.90 -2.77
C LEU A 16 -6.16 22.05 -1.75
N HIS A 17 -6.13 22.43 -0.47
CA HIS A 17 -6.91 21.75 0.57
C HIS A 17 -8.42 21.84 0.29
N ILE A 18 -8.92 23.03 -0.07
CA ILE A 18 -10.34 23.22 -0.42
C ILE A 18 -10.71 22.36 -1.63
N ALA A 19 -9.86 22.32 -2.67
CA ALA A 19 -10.11 21.48 -3.85
C ALA A 19 -10.14 19.99 -3.51
N CYS A 20 -9.23 19.51 -2.65
CA CYS A 20 -9.22 18.13 -2.17
C CYS A 20 -10.47 17.80 -1.34
N MET A 21 -10.89 18.73 -0.47
CA MET A 21 -12.09 18.60 0.35
C MET A 21 -13.37 18.48 -0.50
N LEU A 22 -13.48 19.31 -1.52
CA LEU A 22 -14.61 19.32 -2.46
C LEU A 22 -14.56 18.15 -3.47
N GLY A 23 -13.43 17.46 -3.60
CA GLY A 23 -13.22 16.44 -4.62
C GLY A 23 -13.13 17.01 -6.04
N ASP A 24 -12.69 18.27 -6.18
CA ASP A 24 -12.60 18.93 -7.48
C ASP A 24 -11.27 18.59 -8.18
N GLU A 25 -11.27 17.47 -8.90
CA GLU A 25 -10.12 16.95 -9.64
C GLU A 25 -9.50 17.97 -10.61
N SER A 26 -10.34 18.77 -11.28
CA SER A 26 -9.89 19.74 -12.27
C SER A 26 -9.13 20.88 -11.60
N ARG A 27 -9.63 21.37 -10.46
CA ARG A 27 -8.93 22.37 -9.66
C ARG A 27 -7.65 21.81 -9.06
N VAL A 28 -7.64 20.57 -8.57
CA VAL A 28 -6.41 19.95 -8.04
C VAL A 28 -5.35 19.88 -9.13
N LYS A 29 -5.67 19.40 -10.34
CA LYS A 29 -4.73 19.37 -11.48
C LYS A 29 -4.19 20.75 -11.82
N HIS A 30 -5.06 21.76 -11.85
CA HIS A 30 -4.65 23.14 -12.14
C HIS A 30 -3.74 23.72 -11.05
N LEU A 31 -4.05 23.48 -9.78
CA LEU A 31 -3.24 23.98 -8.66
C LEU A 31 -1.86 23.32 -8.62
N LEU A 32 -1.78 22.02 -8.91
CA LEU A 32 -0.50 21.32 -9.06
C LEU A 32 0.33 21.89 -10.22
N SER A 33 -0.30 22.22 -11.36
CA SER A 33 0.42 22.76 -12.52
C SER A 33 1.00 24.17 -12.32
N ILE A 34 0.46 24.94 -11.37
CA ILE A 34 1.00 26.26 -10.98
C ILE A 34 1.92 26.19 -9.75
N GLY A 35 2.27 24.98 -9.29
CA GLY A 35 3.31 24.75 -8.27
C GLY A 35 2.81 24.46 -6.86
N ALA A 36 1.53 24.12 -6.66
CA ALA A 36 1.07 23.62 -5.36
C ALA A 36 1.70 22.24 -5.06
N HIS A 37 2.15 22.02 -3.82
CA HIS A 37 2.75 20.76 -3.41
C HIS A 37 1.74 19.84 -2.68
N ARG A 38 1.74 18.54 -3.01
CA ARG A 38 0.87 17.53 -2.37
C ARG A 38 1.06 17.41 -0.85
N ASN A 39 2.26 17.71 -0.36
CA ASN A 39 2.65 17.63 1.04
C ASN A 39 2.58 19.00 1.73
N ALA A 40 2.06 20.03 1.05
CA ALA A 40 1.83 21.31 1.71
C ALA A 40 0.82 21.12 2.83
N GLU A 41 1.17 21.58 4.03
CA GLU A 41 0.35 21.45 5.23
C GLU A 41 -0.50 22.70 5.44
N ASN A 42 -1.74 22.50 5.87
CA ASN A 42 -2.60 23.58 6.38
C ASN A 42 -2.20 23.97 7.82
N ASP A 43 -2.93 24.94 8.40
CA ASP A 43 -2.68 25.42 9.76
C ASP A 43 -2.84 24.33 10.86
N SER A 44 -3.49 23.21 10.54
CA SER A 44 -3.62 22.05 11.43
C SER A 44 -2.55 20.97 11.19
N GLY A 45 -1.52 21.24 10.39
CA GLY A 45 -0.46 20.27 10.07
C GLY A 45 -0.92 19.11 9.19
N THR A 46 -2.10 19.21 8.57
CA THR A 46 -2.62 18.20 7.65
C THR A 46 -2.15 18.54 6.24
N SER A 47 -1.49 17.59 5.57
CA SER A 47 -1.11 17.75 4.16
C SER A 47 -2.30 17.57 3.22
N ALA A 48 -2.23 18.14 2.01
CA ALA A 48 -3.26 17.92 0.99
C ALA A 48 -3.46 16.42 0.66
N LEU A 49 -2.37 15.64 0.60
CA LEU A 49 -2.43 14.18 0.47
C LEU A 49 -3.10 13.50 1.67
N GLY A 50 -2.78 13.95 2.90
CA GLY A 50 -3.41 13.43 4.12
C GLY A 50 -4.91 13.74 4.18
N LEU A 51 -5.33 14.92 3.73
CA LEU A 51 -6.75 15.28 3.65
C LEU A 51 -7.50 14.42 2.61
N ALA A 52 -6.89 14.19 1.45
CA ALA A 52 -7.48 13.34 0.42
C ALA A 52 -7.61 11.87 0.87
N ASP A 53 -6.63 11.36 1.62
CA ASP A 53 -6.65 10.03 2.22
C ASP A 53 -7.73 9.90 3.31
N PHE A 54 -7.81 10.88 4.21
CA PHE A 54 -8.85 10.95 5.25
C PHE A 54 -10.27 10.98 4.67
N LEU A 55 -10.45 11.63 3.52
CA LEU A 55 -11.73 11.72 2.82
C LEU A 55 -11.97 10.59 1.81
N HIS A 56 -11.09 9.59 1.74
CA HIS A 56 -11.17 8.43 0.85
C HIS A 56 -11.29 8.81 -0.65
N ARG A 57 -10.64 9.90 -1.07
CA ARG A 57 -10.71 10.44 -2.43
C ARG A 57 -9.63 9.83 -3.33
N VAL A 58 -9.83 8.58 -3.76
CA VAL A 58 -8.84 7.82 -4.55
C VAL A 58 -8.35 8.57 -5.81
N GLU A 59 -9.26 9.15 -6.61
CA GLU A 59 -8.84 9.87 -7.82
C GLU A 59 -8.06 11.14 -7.52
N ILE A 60 -8.42 11.86 -6.44
CA ILE A 60 -7.63 13.00 -5.97
C ILE A 60 -6.25 12.55 -5.48
N VAL A 61 -6.16 11.43 -4.77
CA VAL A 61 -4.89 10.85 -4.34
C VAL A 61 -4.04 10.51 -5.57
N LYS A 62 -4.58 9.84 -6.60
CA LYS A 62 -3.84 9.56 -7.85
C LYS A 62 -3.33 10.83 -8.53
N ILE A 63 -4.17 11.87 -8.61
CA ILE A 63 -3.78 13.16 -9.18
C ILE A 63 -2.67 13.79 -8.33
N LEU A 64 -2.81 13.77 -7.00
CA LEU A 64 -1.79 14.28 -6.11
C LEU A 64 -0.48 13.52 -6.30
N LEU A 65 -0.53 12.20 -6.53
CA LEU A 65 0.58 11.28 -6.76
C LEU A 65 1.19 11.31 -8.19
N HIS A 66 0.71 12.18 -9.09
CA HIS A 66 1.07 12.16 -10.52
C HIS A 66 2.56 12.30 -10.85
N ASP A 67 3.38 12.90 -9.97
CA ASP A 67 4.81 13.10 -10.20
C ASP A 67 5.68 11.88 -9.81
N ILE A 68 5.08 10.85 -9.20
CA ILE A 68 5.82 9.64 -8.81
C ILE A 68 6.10 8.80 -10.03
N ASN A 69 7.37 8.49 -10.25
CA ASN A 69 7.77 7.44 -11.16
C ASN A 69 7.47 6.07 -10.53
N ILE A 70 6.31 5.50 -10.86
CA ILE A 70 5.84 4.22 -10.31
C ILE A 70 6.86 3.10 -10.53
N LYS A 71 7.59 3.08 -11.64
CA LYS A 71 8.58 2.02 -11.92
C LYS A 71 9.84 2.07 -11.05
N GLU A 72 10.15 3.25 -10.50
CA GLU A 72 11.40 3.48 -9.77
C GLU A 72 11.16 3.62 -8.27
N ALA A 73 10.05 4.25 -7.89
CA ALA A 73 9.72 4.58 -6.51
C ALA A 73 8.40 3.94 -6.03
N GLY A 74 7.73 3.13 -6.87
CA GLY A 74 6.43 2.54 -6.57
C GLY A 74 6.43 1.68 -5.32
N GLY A 75 7.32 0.67 -5.26
CA GLY A 75 7.50 -0.17 -4.08
C GLY A 75 7.84 0.63 -2.81
N TYR A 76 8.75 1.61 -2.90
CA TYR A 76 9.12 2.46 -1.76
C TYR A 76 7.92 3.27 -1.23
N GLU A 77 7.18 3.94 -2.12
CA GLU A 77 6.02 4.74 -1.71
C GLU A 77 4.89 3.85 -1.17
N LEU A 78 4.74 2.62 -1.69
CA LEU A 78 3.79 1.64 -1.16
C LEU A 78 4.13 1.25 0.29
N LEU A 79 5.39 0.88 0.57
CA LEU A 79 5.82 0.54 1.94
C LEU A 79 5.65 1.73 2.89
N LYS A 80 5.97 2.94 2.43
CA LYS A 80 5.74 4.16 3.21
C LYS A 80 4.25 4.38 3.50
N ALA A 81 3.37 4.19 2.52
CA ALA A 81 1.93 4.32 2.70
C ALA A 81 1.37 3.30 3.70
N ILE A 82 1.86 2.06 3.67
CA ILE A 82 1.52 1.01 4.65
C ILE A 82 1.94 1.44 6.06
N ARG A 83 3.19 1.89 6.24
CA ARG A 83 3.70 2.37 7.55
C ARG A 83 2.94 3.56 8.12
N MET A 84 2.39 4.39 7.25
CA MET A 84 1.59 5.55 7.64
C MET A 84 0.09 5.24 7.79
N ASP A 85 -0.29 3.95 7.65
CA ASP A 85 -1.68 3.46 7.71
C ASP A 85 -2.63 4.14 6.70
N ARG A 86 -2.11 4.45 5.50
CA ARG A 86 -2.85 5.22 4.47
C ARG A 86 -3.51 4.31 3.43
N ALA A 87 -4.60 3.66 3.81
CA ALA A 87 -5.30 2.70 2.96
C ALA A 87 -5.73 3.25 1.58
N THR A 88 -6.11 4.53 1.50
CA THR A 88 -6.52 5.15 0.22
C THR A 88 -5.30 5.36 -0.69
N VAL A 89 -4.15 5.72 -0.11
CA VAL A 89 -2.87 5.87 -0.82
C VAL A 89 -2.37 4.51 -1.32
N VAL A 90 -2.42 3.47 -0.47
CA VAL A 90 -2.08 2.09 -0.86
C VAL A 90 -2.91 1.66 -2.05
N ARG A 91 -4.23 1.82 -1.98
CA ARG A 91 -5.13 1.52 -3.11
C ARG A 91 -4.74 2.31 -4.37
N ALA A 92 -4.53 3.61 -4.26
CA ALA A 92 -4.19 4.45 -5.41
C ALA A 92 -2.89 4.00 -6.09
N LEU A 93 -1.85 3.70 -5.31
CA LEU A 93 -0.56 3.21 -5.81
C LEU A 93 -0.71 1.88 -6.56
N LEU A 94 -1.47 0.93 -6.00
CA LEU A 94 -1.75 -0.35 -6.65
C LEU A 94 -2.51 -0.16 -7.98
N GLU A 95 -3.50 0.73 -8.01
CA GLU A 95 -4.25 1.08 -9.22
C GLU A 95 -3.42 1.87 -10.25
N MET A 96 -2.36 2.57 -9.83
CA MET A 96 -1.43 3.32 -10.70
C MET A 96 -0.35 2.44 -11.36
N GLY A 97 -0.31 1.14 -11.05
CA GLY A 97 0.57 0.18 -11.71
C GLY A 97 1.63 -0.46 -10.82
N VAL A 98 1.73 -0.08 -9.53
CA VAL A 98 2.67 -0.76 -8.59
C VAL A 98 2.41 -2.26 -8.56
N LYS A 99 1.15 -2.69 -8.70
CA LYS A 99 0.78 -4.11 -8.73
C LYS A 99 1.51 -4.93 -9.82
N GLU A 100 1.93 -4.31 -10.92
CA GLU A 100 2.65 -5.01 -12.01
C GLU A 100 4.06 -5.39 -11.55
N GLU A 101 4.74 -4.49 -10.83
CA GLU A 101 6.03 -4.76 -10.16
C GLU A 101 5.88 -5.88 -9.11
N LEU A 102 4.76 -5.88 -8.38
CA LEU A 102 4.46 -6.89 -7.35
C LEU A 102 4.18 -8.30 -7.91
N VAL A 103 3.78 -8.42 -9.18
CA VAL A 103 3.62 -9.74 -9.84
C VAL A 103 4.98 -10.34 -10.16
N GLU A 104 5.97 -9.51 -10.49
CA GLU A 104 7.33 -9.95 -10.82
C GLU A 104 8.12 -10.34 -9.56
N ASP A 105 7.82 -9.73 -8.40
CA ASP A 105 8.46 -10.00 -7.11
C ASP A 105 7.44 -10.39 -6.01
N ASP A 106 7.09 -11.69 -5.98
CA ASP A 106 6.24 -12.30 -4.95
C ASP A 106 6.83 -12.14 -3.52
N GLY A 107 8.16 -12.07 -3.40
CA GLY A 107 8.84 -11.86 -2.11
C GLY A 107 8.58 -10.47 -1.54
N PHE A 108 8.67 -9.45 -2.38
CA PHE A 108 8.34 -8.08 -2.01
C PHE A 108 6.87 -7.96 -1.60
N PHE A 109 5.94 -8.55 -2.35
CA PHE A 109 4.52 -8.45 -1.99
C PHE A 109 4.20 -9.15 -0.67
N ARG A 110 4.77 -10.33 -0.41
CA ARG A 110 4.66 -10.98 0.91
C ARG A 110 5.20 -10.10 2.02
N SER A 111 6.32 -9.42 1.79
CA SER A 111 6.90 -8.48 2.75
C SER A 111 5.97 -7.31 3.04
N ALA A 112 5.26 -6.78 2.03
CA ALA A 112 4.26 -5.74 2.20
C ALA A 112 3.05 -6.21 3.03
N LEU A 113 2.55 -7.44 2.81
CA LEU A 113 1.47 -8.03 3.60
C LEU A 113 1.88 -8.23 5.06
N VAL A 114 3.07 -8.79 5.29
CA VAL A 114 3.61 -8.97 6.64
C VAL A 114 3.78 -7.62 7.34
N LEU A 115 4.30 -6.61 6.65
CA LEU A 115 4.43 -5.27 7.19
C LEU A 115 3.07 -4.70 7.59
N ALA A 116 2.05 -4.83 6.74
CA ALA A 116 0.69 -4.38 7.05
C ALA A 116 0.13 -5.07 8.31
N CYS A 117 0.39 -6.37 8.49
CA CYS A 117 0.03 -7.08 9.71
C CYS A 117 0.72 -6.55 10.97
N CYS A 118 1.97 -6.09 10.84
CA CYS A 118 2.72 -5.57 11.97
C CYS A 118 2.35 -4.14 12.36
N VAL A 119 1.99 -3.27 11.41
CA VAL A 119 1.96 -1.81 11.67
C VAL A 119 0.66 -1.11 11.27
N SER A 120 -0.21 -1.75 10.50
CA SER A 120 -1.38 -1.10 9.90
C SER A 120 -2.69 -1.71 10.38
N ASP A 121 -3.79 -1.03 10.08
CA ASP A 121 -5.15 -1.53 10.28
C ASP A 121 -5.54 -2.54 9.18
N THR A 122 -6.57 -3.33 9.46
CA THR A 122 -7.30 -4.23 8.54
C THR A 122 -7.64 -3.58 7.20
N ARG A 123 -7.86 -2.27 7.17
CA ARG A 123 -8.15 -1.50 5.94
C ARG A 123 -6.99 -1.53 4.94
N VAL A 124 -5.75 -1.42 5.42
CA VAL A 124 -4.56 -1.50 4.56
C VAL A 124 -4.36 -2.93 4.06
N LEU A 125 -4.49 -3.92 4.94
CA LEU A 125 -4.40 -5.33 4.56
C LEU A 125 -5.46 -5.69 3.50
N GLY A 126 -6.71 -5.25 3.72
CA GLY A 126 -7.80 -5.46 2.77
C GLY A 126 -7.56 -4.75 1.43
N ALA A 127 -6.94 -3.56 1.42
CA ALA A 127 -6.56 -2.89 0.19
C ALA A 127 -5.48 -3.66 -0.58
N LEU A 128 -4.46 -4.19 0.10
CA LEU A 128 -3.42 -5.02 -0.51
C LEU A 128 -4.00 -6.29 -1.12
N VAL A 129 -4.86 -7.01 -0.39
CA VAL A 129 -5.47 -8.26 -0.90
C VAL A 129 -6.44 -7.99 -2.06
N LYS A 130 -7.21 -6.90 -2.00
CA LYS A 130 -8.22 -6.58 -3.00
C LYS A 130 -7.65 -6.00 -4.31
N TYR A 131 -6.64 -5.14 -4.21
CA TYR A 131 -6.11 -4.39 -5.37
C TYR A 131 -4.68 -4.81 -5.76
N GLY A 132 -4.02 -5.63 -4.95
CA GLY A 132 -2.70 -6.18 -5.23
C GLY A 132 -2.72 -7.35 -6.21
N PRO A 133 -1.57 -8.01 -6.42
CA PRO A 133 -1.52 -9.26 -7.16
C PRO A 133 -2.36 -10.31 -6.44
N GLY A 134 -3.12 -11.11 -7.20
CA GLY A 134 -4.06 -12.08 -6.65
C GLY A 134 -3.38 -13.11 -5.76
N VAL A 135 -3.37 -12.84 -4.45
CA VAL A 135 -2.79 -13.70 -3.41
C VAL A 135 -3.89 -14.48 -2.71
N GLU A 136 -3.58 -15.73 -2.40
CA GLU A 136 -4.40 -16.53 -1.52
C GLU A 136 -3.91 -16.33 -0.07
N VAL A 137 -4.63 -15.52 0.70
CA VAL A 137 -4.36 -15.26 2.12
C VAL A 137 -4.39 -16.58 2.90
N SER A 138 -5.30 -17.49 2.53
CA SER A 138 -5.39 -18.87 3.03
C SER A 138 -4.05 -19.62 3.06
N ALA A 139 -3.21 -19.44 2.02
CA ALA A 139 -1.93 -20.13 1.89
C ALA A 139 -0.84 -19.61 2.84
N ILE A 140 -0.91 -18.33 3.24
CA ILE A 140 0.09 -17.65 4.07
C ILE A 140 -0.47 -17.20 5.44
N LYS A 141 -1.70 -17.59 5.78
CA LYS A 141 -2.44 -17.11 6.95
C LYS A 141 -1.65 -17.26 8.26
N ASP A 142 -0.94 -18.37 8.44
CA ASP A 142 -0.29 -18.71 9.71
C ASP A 142 0.89 -17.77 9.96
N VAL A 143 1.63 -17.43 8.90
CA VAL A 143 2.72 -16.44 8.93
C VAL A 143 2.16 -15.04 9.24
N LEU A 144 1.06 -14.65 8.58
CA LEU A 144 0.43 -13.34 8.80
C LEU A 144 -0.09 -13.19 10.24
N ILE A 145 -0.77 -14.22 10.76
CA ILE A 145 -1.27 -14.24 12.15
C ILE A 145 -0.11 -14.20 13.14
N GLN A 146 0.94 -15.00 12.92
CA GLN A 146 2.12 -15.00 13.80
C GLN A 146 2.77 -13.62 13.86
N CYS A 147 2.89 -12.93 12.72
CA CYS A 147 3.46 -11.57 12.66
C CYS A 147 2.56 -10.53 13.33
N ALA A 148 1.24 -10.59 13.11
CA ALA A 148 0.28 -9.71 13.76
C ALA A 148 0.29 -9.87 15.29
N VAL A 149 0.29 -11.12 15.79
CA VAL A 149 0.37 -11.42 17.23
C VAL A 149 1.71 -10.96 17.81
N ALA A 150 2.82 -11.19 17.11
CA ALA A 150 4.14 -10.75 17.56
C ALA A 150 4.27 -9.21 17.65
N ALA A 151 3.45 -8.48 16.89
CA ALA A 151 3.33 -7.03 16.91
C ALA A 151 2.19 -6.51 17.80
N GLU A 152 1.47 -7.40 18.51
CA GLU A 152 0.31 -7.08 19.34
C GLU A 152 -0.86 -6.43 18.58
N ASN A 153 -0.92 -6.62 17.26
CA ASN A 153 -1.98 -6.11 16.39
C ASN A 153 -3.11 -7.14 16.25
N LEU A 154 -3.92 -7.28 17.30
CA LEU A 154 -4.98 -8.29 17.36
C LEU A 154 -6.17 -7.98 16.43
N GLU A 155 -6.42 -6.71 16.13
CA GLU A 155 -7.49 -6.32 15.19
C GLU A 155 -7.22 -6.88 13.79
N VAL A 156 -5.97 -6.88 13.34
CA VAL A 156 -5.60 -7.49 12.07
C VAL A 156 -5.74 -9.01 12.07
N VAL A 157 -5.62 -9.70 13.22
CA VAL A 157 -5.85 -11.15 13.30
C VAL A 157 -7.30 -11.49 12.93
N ASP A 158 -8.26 -10.74 13.46
CA ASP A 158 -9.67 -10.89 13.11
C ASP A 158 -9.91 -10.56 11.62
N GLY A 159 -9.27 -9.50 11.13
CA GLY A 159 -9.30 -9.15 9.70
C GLY A 159 -8.75 -10.26 8.78
N ILE A 160 -7.66 -10.93 9.16
CA ILE A 160 -7.11 -12.06 8.42
C ILE A 160 -8.12 -13.20 8.38
N HIS A 161 -8.76 -13.52 9.51
CA HIS A 161 -9.81 -14.55 9.55
C HIS A 161 -10.99 -14.22 8.64
N ASP A 162 -11.42 -12.96 8.59
CA ASP A 162 -12.51 -12.52 7.71
C ASP A 162 -12.12 -12.56 6.23
N LEU A 163 -10.89 -12.21 5.88
CA LEU A 163 -10.37 -12.34 4.52
C LEU A 163 -10.39 -13.81 4.06
N VAL A 164 -9.89 -14.73 4.88
CA VAL A 164 -9.89 -16.18 4.57
C VAL A 164 -11.31 -16.75 4.44
N ARG A 165 -12.28 -16.25 5.24
CA ARG A 165 -13.69 -16.63 5.09
C ARG A 165 -14.25 -16.19 3.74
N ASN A 166 -13.94 -14.97 3.31
CA ASN A 166 -14.41 -14.41 2.05
C ASN A 166 -13.83 -15.15 0.83
N GLU A 167 -12.56 -15.58 0.89
CA GLU A 167 -11.95 -16.42 -0.15
C GLU A 167 -12.76 -17.70 -0.41
N ARG A 168 -13.16 -18.40 0.67
CA ARG A 168 -13.94 -19.64 0.57
C ARG A 168 -15.33 -19.43 -0.03
N GLY A 169 -15.96 -18.28 0.23
CA GLY A 169 -17.25 -17.92 -0.36
C GLY A 169 -17.21 -17.75 -1.88
N THR A 170 -16.10 -17.20 -2.42
CA THR A 170 -15.92 -17.03 -3.87
C THR A 170 -15.68 -18.36 -4.60
N GLN A 171 -15.05 -19.34 -3.94
CA GLN A 171 -14.78 -20.68 -4.52
C GLN A 171 -16.05 -21.56 -4.60
N THR A 172 -17.01 -21.35 -3.70
CA THR A 172 -18.27 -22.12 -3.71
C THR A 172 -19.23 -21.71 -4.83
N GLU A 173 -19.14 -20.48 -5.35
CA GLU A 173 -19.92 -20.03 -6.50
C GLU A 173 -19.28 -20.42 -7.85
N SER A 174 -17.97 -20.67 -7.89
CA SER A 174 -17.24 -21.10 -9.10
C SER A 174 -17.24 -22.62 -9.34
N SER A 175 -17.81 -23.43 -8.44
CA SER A 175 -17.71 -24.90 -8.50
C SER A 175 -18.83 -25.60 -9.29
N ILE A 176 -19.61 -24.88 -10.11
CA ILE A 176 -20.41 -25.49 -11.18
C ILE A 176 -19.75 -25.32 -12.55
N GLY A 177 -18.64 -26.01 -12.74
CA GLY A 177 -18.09 -26.28 -14.07
C GLY A 177 -16.64 -25.87 -14.23
N SER A 178 -15.72 -26.80 -13.97
CA SER A 178 -14.80 -27.36 -14.98
C SER A 178 -13.71 -28.19 -14.29
N THR A 179 -13.62 -29.44 -14.70
CA THR A 179 -12.54 -30.40 -14.46
C THR A 179 -11.29 -30.10 -15.30
N CYS A 180 -10.15 -30.68 -14.89
CA CYS A 180 -8.83 -30.78 -15.56
C CYS A 180 -7.89 -29.56 -15.39
N ASP A 181 -6.57 -29.68 -15.21
CA ASP A 181 -5.63 -30.82 -15.21
C ASP A 181 -4.27 -30.42 -14.59
N HIS A 182 -3.37 -31.40 -14.49
CA HIS A 182 -2.01 -31.47 -13.91
C HIS A 182 -0.95 -30.42 -14.35
N PHE A 183 0.24 -30.55 -13.70
CA PHE A 183 1.58 -29.97 -13.94
C PHE A 183 1.89 -28.64 -13.22
N SER A 184 3.08 -28.36 -12.69
CA SER A 184 4.27 -29.13 -12.32
C SER A 184 5.13 -28.22 -11.44
N ASN A 185 5.86 -28.83 -10.51
CA ASN A 185 6.92 -28.20 -9.72
C ASN A 185 8.00 -27.57 -10.64
N PRO A 186 8.58 -26.42 -10.28
CA PRO A 186 10.02 -26.33 -10.39
C PRO A 186 10.66 -25.82 -9.09
N SER A 187 11.52 -26.65 -8.56
CA SER A 187 12.69 -26.27 -7.77
C SER A 187 13.49 -25.18 -8.48
N VAL A 188 13.75 -24.07 -7.80
CA VAL A 188 14.81 -23.12 -8.19
C VAL A 188 15.65 -22.79 -6.96
N SER A 189 16.96 -22.90 -7.19
CA SER A 189 18.10 -22.88 -6.29
C SER A 189 18.34 -21.55 -5.58
N GLU A 190 18.84 -21.66 -4.35
CA GLU A 190 19.60 -20.64 -3.63
C GLU A 190 20.73 -20.06 -4.50
N SER A 191 20.59 -18.81 -4.94
CA SER A 191 21.73 -17.90 -5.12
C SER A 191 21.25 -16.48 -5.45
N GLU A 192 21.64 -15.55 -4.59
CA GLU A 192 21.84 -14.12 -4.90
C GLU A 192 20.59 -13.29 -5.22
N MET A 193 19.89 -12.85 -4.18
CA MET A 193 19.06 -11.64 -4.23
C MET A 193 19.26 -10.82 -2.96
N GLU A 194 20.27 -9.94 -2.97
CA GLU A 194 20.23 -8.72 -2.17
C GLU A 194 19.78 -7.56 -3.07
N PRO A 195 18.48 -7.20 -3.09
CA PRO A 195 18.08 -5.89 -3.55
C PRO A 195 18.10 -4.92 -2.37
N CYS A 196 18.36 -3.66 -2.68
CA CYS A 196 18.66 -2.56 -1.76
C CYS A 196 17.58 -2.29 -0.67
N TYR A 197 16.43 -2.95 -0.73
CA TYR A 197 15.31 -2.86 0.20
C TYR A 197 15.60 -3.43 1.60
N TYR A 198 16.54 -4.36 1.75
CA TYR A 198 16.84 -5.01 3.04
C TYR A 198 17.59 -4.11 4.03
N LYS A 199 18.39 -3.14 3.55
CA LYS A 199 19.13 -2.22 4.43
C LYS A 199 18.19 -1.29 5.20
N ASP A 200 17.13 -0.81 4.55
CA ASP A 200 16.17 0.11 5.17
C ASP A 200 15.27 -0.59 6.20
N MET A 201 15.05 -1.90 6.07
CA MET A 201 14.29 -2.69 7.04
C MET A 201 15.02 -2.83 8.39
N GLN A 202 16.36 -2.89 8.40
CA GLN A 202 17.17 -3.04 9.61
C GLN A 202 17.29 -1.75 10.42
N GLU A 203 17.21 -0.58 9.76
CA GLU A 203 17.42 0.72 10.42
C GLU A 203 16.21 1.21 11.25
N TRP A 204 15.00 0.72 11.00
CA TRP A 204 13.77 1.38 11.49
C TRP A 204 13.05 0.69 12.67
N HIS A 205 13.48 -0.51 13.08
CA HIS A 205 13.24 -1.10 14.40
C HIS A 205 14.07 -2.41 14.54
N PRO A 206 15.28 -2.39 15.11
CA PRO A 206 16.20 -3.54 15.08
C PRO A 206 15.61 -4.82 15.66
N ALA A 207 14.77 -4.69 16.70
CA ALA A 207 14.11 -5.82 17.34
C ALA A 207 12.98 -6.46 16.49
N LEU A 208 12.28 -5.65 15.69
CA LEU A 208 11.24 -6.15 14.79
C LEU A 208 11.89 -6.76 13.53
N ALA A 209 12.93 -6.12 13.00
CA ALA A 209 13.71 -6.62 11.87
C ALA A 209 14.34 -8.00 12.15
N VAL A 210 14.93 -8.20 13.34
CA VAL A 210 15.51 -9.50 13.74
C VAL A 210 14.43 -10.58 13.94
N ARG A 211 13.27 -10.21 14.50
CA ARG A 211 12.15 -11.17 14.66
C ARG A 211 11.52 -11.53 13.31
N MET A 212 11.32 -10.55 12.44
CA MET A 212 10.79 -10.74 11.09
C MET A 212 11.77 -11.54 10.22
N SER A 213 13.08 -11.25 10.26
CA SER A 213 14.07 -12.02 9.51
C SER A 213 14.10 -13.48 9.95
N ASN A 214 13.99 -13.76 11.26
CA ASN A 214 13.93 -15.13 11.76
C ASN A 214 12.63 -15.85 11.38
N ILE A 215 11.49 -15.17 11.37
CA ILE A 215 10.19 -15.76 10.96
C ILE A 215 10.17 -16.03 9.45
N LEU A 216 10.61 -15.07 8.63
CA LEU A 216 10.66 -15.20 7.17
C LEU A 216 11.63 -16.30 6.73
N VAL A 217 12.83 -16.38 7.34
CA VAL A 217 13.81 -17.45 7.07
C VAL A 217 13.29 -18.82 7.51
N GLN A 218 12.51 -18.91 8.59
CA GLN A 218 11.91 -20.17 9.03
C GLN A 218 10.72 -20.62 8.17
N SER A 219 10.01 -19.70 7.51
CA SER A 219 8.88 -20.05 6.63
C SER A 219 9.28 -20.39 5.18
N MET A 220 10.53 -20.09 4.79
CA MET A 220 11.07 -20.38 3.45
C MET A 220 11.84 -21.71 3.37
N ASN A 221 11.95 -22.45 4.48
CA ASN A 221 12.50 -23.81 4.57
C ASN A 221 11.39 -24.83 4.81
#